data_AF-A0A7J4W0E5-F1
#
_entry.id   AF-A0A7J4W0E5-F1
#
_cell.length_a   1.000
_cell.length_b   1.000
_cell.length_c   1.000
_cell.angle_alpha   90.00
_cell.angle_beta   90.00
_cell.angle_gamma   90.00
#
_symmetry.space_group_name_H-M   'P 1'
#
loop_
_entity.id
_entity.type
_entity.pdbx_description
1 polymer ?
#
loop_
_entity_poly.entity_id
_entity_poly.type
_entity_poly.pdbx_seq_one_letter_code
_entity_poly.pdbx_strand_id
1 'polypeptide(L)'
;MDIYVGNAWQIFNAGFGCDRAEAAMFAVIDLLREFEELRPDFLQRVSLTLGKVDCWGTEPGAVPRELIELAIHELRWPEFLQLIEHRRLSFKHDRSHIALLEAFEANWPDREYYQRYQG
;
A
#
# COMPACT_ATOMS: atom_id res chain seq x y z
N MET A 1 -15.20 -1.25 -5.67
CA MET A 1 -13.91 -1.51 -4.99
C MET A 1 -13.34 -2.89 -5.31
N ASP A 2 -14.15 -3.96 -5.19
CA ASP A 2 -13.68 -5.33 -5.41
C ASP A 2 -13.12 -5.62 -6.82
N ILE A 3 -13.69 -4.99 -7.86
CA ILE A 3 -13.16 -5.11 -9.23
C ILE A 3 -11.79 -4.42 -9.36
N TYR A 4 -11.57 -3.29 -8.70
CA TYR A 4 -10.33 -2.50 -8.82
C TYR A 4 -9.20 -3.06 -7.95
N VAL A 5 -9.50 -3.42 -6.70
CA VAL A 5 -8.55 -4.12 -5.82
C VAL A 5 -8.23 -5.53 -6.35
N GLY A 6 -9.25 -6.21 -6.90
CA GLY A 6 -9.07 -7.50 -7.58
C GLY A 6 -8.22 -7.41 -8.84
N ASN A 7 -8.40 -6.37 -9.67
CA ASN A 7 -7.55 -6.13 -10.84
C ASN A 7 -6.12 -5.78 -10.45
N ALA A 8 -5.90 -4.93 -9.44
CA ALA A 8 -4.57 -4.63 -8.94
C ALA A 8 -3.88 -5.91 -8.45
N TRP A 9 -4.56 -6.72 -7.63
CA TRP A 9 -4.04 -8.01 -7.15
C TRP A 9 -3.73 -9.00 -8.30
N GLN A 10 -4.60 -9.10 -9.31
CA GLN A 10 -4.35 -9.96 -10.48
C GLN A 10 -3.14 -9.49 -11.31
N ILE A 11 -2.93 -8.17 -11.42
CA ILE A 11 -1.76 -7.60 -12.11
C ILE A 11 -0.48 -7.89 -11.31
N PHE A 12 -0.50 -7.79 -9.97
CA PHE A 12 0.63 -8.16 -9.11
C PHE A 12 0.97 -9.65 -9.20
N ASN A 13 -0.02 -10.51 -9.07
CA ASN A 13 0.19 -11.96 -9.01
C ASN A 13 0.65 -12.54 -10.38
N ALA A 14 0.46 -11.81 -11.47
CA ALA A 14 0.83 -12.24 -12.81
C ALA A 14 2.24 -11.82 -13.26
N GLY A 15 3.02 -11.11 -12.42
CA GLY A 15 4.42 -10.77 -12.72
C GLY A 15 4.59 -9.85 -13.94
N PHE A 16 3.60 -9.01 -14.24
CA PHE A 16 3.71 -8.04 -15.33
C PHE A 16 4.75 -6.97 -14.97
N GLY A 17 5.62 -6.65 -15.94
CA GLY A 17 6.78 -5.77 -15.75
C GLY A 17 6.48 -4.46 -15.03
N CYS A 18 7.49 -3.97 -14.31
CA CYS A 18 7.43 -2.87 -13.35
C CYS A 18 6.50 -1.71 -13.75
N ASP A 19 6.60 -1.23 -15.00
CA ASP A 19 5.83 -0.10 -15.52
C ASP A 19 4.31 -0.33 -15.48
N ARG A 20 3.84 -1.57 -15.64
CA ARG A 20 2.40 -1.90 -15.60
C ARG A 20 1.86 -2.01 -14.18
N ALA A 21 2.68 -2.48 -13.25
CA ALA A 21 2.33 -2.55 -11.84
C ALA A 21 2.23 -1.12 -11.26
N GLU A 22 3.19 -0.27 -11.58
CA GLU A 22 3.20 1.15 -11.22
C GLU A 22 1.96 1.87 -11.76
N ALA A 23 1.68 1.76 -13.06
CA ALA A 23 0.52 2.41 -13.67
C ALA A 23 -0.81 1.96 -13.00
N ALA A 24 -0.91 0.69 -12.62
CA ALA A 24 -2.08 0.18 -11.91
C ALA A 24 -2.20 0.75 -10.49
N MET A 25 -1.08 0.93 -9.77
CA MET A 25 -1.10 1.56 -8.45
C MET A 25 -1.54 3.03 -8.53
N PHE A 26 -0.99 3.79 -9.47
CA PHE A 26 -1.40 5.19 -9.67
C PHE A 26 -2.87 5.32 -10.06
N ALA A 27 -3.41 4.38 -10.87
CA ALA A 27 -4.84 4.35 -11.15
C ALA A 27 -5.70 4.13 -9.89
N VAL A 28 -5.21 3.37 -8.90
CA VAL A 28 -5.88 3.26 -7.60
C VAL A 28 -5.80 4.57 -6.82
N ILE A 29 -4.67 5.27 -6.84
CA ILE A 29 -4.51 6.59 -6.21
C ILE A 29 -5.48 7.60 -6.82
N ASP A 30 -5.57 7.66 -8.15
CA ASP A 30 -6.48 8.57 -8.85
C ASP A 30 -7.93 8.28 -8.49
N LEU A 31 -8.32 7.00 -8.42
CA LEU A 31 -9.66 6.61 -7.98
C LEU A 31 -9.97 7.06 -6.55
N LEU A 32 -9.00 6.94 -5.63
CA LEU A 32 -9.15 7.36 -4.23
C LEU A 32 -9.20 8.89 -4.09
N ARG A 33 -8.59 9.63 -5.02
CA ARG A 33 -8.69 11.10 -5.10
C ARG A 33 -10.04 11.56 -5.65
N GLU A 34 -10.56 10.83 -6.64
CA GLU A 34 -11.83 11.18 -7.31
C GLU A 34 -13.05 10.82 -6.45
N PHE A 35 -12.99 9.71 -5.71
CA PHE A 35 -14.10 9.18 -4.93
C PHE A 35 -13.73 9.04 -3.44
N GLU A 36 -13.85 10.14 -2.68
CA GLU A 36 -13.51 10.18 -1.26
C GLU A 36 -14.34 9.18 -0.42
N GLU A 37 -15.54 8.80 -0.86
CA GLU A 37 -16.36 7.79 -0.22
C GLU A 37 -15.71 6.40 -0.15
N LEU A 38 -14.67 6.14 -0.95
CA LEU A 38 -13.89 4.89 -0.93
C LEU A 38 -12.84 4.85 0.18
N ARG A 39 -12.49 6.00 0.77
CA ARG A 39 -11.45 6.11 1.80
C ARG A 39 -11.68 5.19 3.00
N PRO A 40 -12.89 5.07 3.59
CA PRO A 40 -13.12 4.17 4.71
C PRO A 40 -12.86 2.69 4.35
N ASP A 41 -13.31 2.24 3.18
CA ASP A 41 -13.09 0.85 2.71
C ASP A 41 -11.61 0.60 2.45
N PHE A 42 -10.91 1.57 1.85
CA PHE A 42 -9.46 1.45 1.62
C PHE A 42 -8.71 1.33 2.94
N LEU A 43 -8.96 2.23 3.89
CA LEU A 43 -8.31 2.22 5.20
C LEU A 43 -8.63 0.93 5.98
N GLN A 44 -9.84 0.37 5.84
CA GLN A 44 -10.18 -0.92 6.42
C GLN A 44 -9.30 -2.04 5.84
N ARG A 45 -9.11 -2.11 4.52
CA ARG A 45 -8.25 -3.13 3.89
C ARG A 45 -6.77 -2.94 4.22
N VAL A 46 -6.30 -1.69 4.32
CA VAL A 46 -4.96 -1.36 4.82
C VAL A 46 -4.78 -1.86 6.25
N SER A 47 -5.76 -1.59 7.13
CA SER A 47 -5.75 -2.08 8.52
C SER A 47 -5.66 -3.61 8.60
N LEU A 48 -6.43 -4.32 7.78
CA LEU A 48 -6.37 -5.79 7.71
C LEU A 48 -4.99 -6.30 7.27
N THR A 49 -4.34 -5.61 6.33
CA THR A 49 -3.00 -5.98 5.85
C THR A 49 -1.94 -5.70 6.93
N LEU A 50 -1.96 -4.51 7.53
CA LEU A 50 -0.99 -4.10 8.55
C LEU A 50 -1.19 -4.81 9.89
N GLY A 51 -2.37 -5.40 10.12
CA GLY A 51 -2.70 -6.22 11.28
C GLY A 51 -2.10 -7.63 11.25
N LYS A 52 -1.33 -7.99 10.21
CA LYS A 52 -0.69 -9.32 10.08
C LYS A 52 0.80 -9.25 10.39
N VAL A 53 1.34 -10.37 10.87
CA VAL A 53 2.78 -10.55 11.09
C VAL A 53 3.51 -10.33 9.77
N ASP A 54 3.09 -11.06 8.73
CA ASP A 54 3.47 -10.83 7.35
C ASP A 54 2.50 -9.84 6.70
N CYS A 55 2.96 -8.61 6.46
CA CYS A 55 2.14 -7.52 5.92
C CYS A 55 2.43 -7.22 4.45
N TRP A 56 2.94 -8.18 3.68
CA TRP A 56 3.18 -7.99 2.25
C TRP A 56 1.89 -7.83 1.43
N GLY A 57 0.76 -8.36 1.92
CA GLY A 57 -0.52 -8.25 1.21
C GLY A 57 -0.59 -9.13 -0.04
N THR A 58 0.01 -10.33 0.02
CA THR A 58 0.08 -11.30 -1.09
C THR A 58 -1.20 -12.11 -1.30
N GLU A 59 -2.14 -12.02 -0.36
CA GLU A 59 -3.39 -12.77 -0.38
C GLU A 59 -4.54 -12.00 -1.10
N PRO A 60 -5.54 -12.71 -1.63
CA PRO A 60 -6.68 -12.08 -2.29
C PRO A 60 -7.40 -11.07 -1.39
N GLY A 61 -7.60 -9.86 -1.90
CA GLY A 61 -8.34 -8.79 -1.21
C GLY A 61 -7.52 -7.95 -0.23
N ALA A 62 -6.27 -8.33 0.05
CA ALA A 62 -5.33 -7.48 0.77
C ALA A 62 -4.84 -6.32 -0.12
N VAL A 63 -4.38 -5.25 0.53
CA VAL A 63 -3.72 -4.13 -0.17
C VAL A 63 -2.22 -4.42 -0.12
N PRO A 64 -1.54 -4.57 -1.26
CA PRO A 64 -0.10 -4.79 -1.28
C PRO A 64 0.61 -3.67 -0.54
N ARG A 65 1.65 -4.02 0.23
CA ARG A 65 2.39 -3.06 1.06
C ARG A 65 2.88 -1.85 0.27
N GLU A 66 3.36 -2.09 -0.93
CA GLU A 66 3.87 -1.07 -1.84
C GLU A 66 2.78 -0.08 -2.24
N LEU A 67 1.54 -0.54 -2.45
CA LEU A 67 0.39 0.34 -2.70
C LEU A 67 0.02 1.14 -1.43
N ILE A 68 0.22 0.57 -0.23
CA ILE A 68 0.04 1.31 1.03
C ILE A 68 1.06 2.43 1.13
N GLU A 69 2.33 2.16 0.83
CA GLU A 69 3.42 3.15 0.83
C GLU A 69 3.15 4.27 -0.18
N LEU A 70 2.77 3.94 -1.42
CA LEU A 70 2.38 4.95 -2.42
C LEU A 70 1.17 5.77 -1.96
N ALA A 71 0.14 5.13 -1.41
CA ALA A 71 -1.05 5.83 -0.92
C ALA A 71 -0.74 6.77 0.24
N ILE A 72 0.18 6.41 1.13
CA ILE A 72 0.68 7.29 2.18
C ILE A 72 1.33 8.53 1.56
N HIS A 73 2.21 8.34 0.58
CA HIS A 73 2.94 9.42 -0.06
C HIS A 73 2.03 10.40 -0.80
N GLU A 74 1.12 9.84 -1.62
CA GLU A 74 0.28 10.58 -2.56
C GLU A 74 -0.96 11.21 -1.92
N LEU A 75 -1.57 10.55 -0.92
CA LEU A 75 -2.84 10.98 -0.32
C LEU A 75 -2.63 11.66 1.04
N ARG A 76 -1.57 11.31 1.77
CA ARG A 76 -1.17 11.91 3.06
C ARG A 76 -2.30 11.99 4.09
N TRP A 77 -3.18 11.01 4.08
CA TRP A 77 -4.29 10.95 5.02
C TRP A 77 -3.77 10.71 6.46
N PRO A 78 -4.23 11.47 7.46
CA PRO A 78 -3.75 11.35 8.85
C PRO A 78 -4.05 9.99 9.49
N GLU A 79 -5.04 9.24 8.99
CA GLU A 79 -5.42 7.91 9.48
C GLU A 79 -4.30 6.89 9.27
N PHE A 80 -3.45 7.07 8.26
CA PHE A 80 -2.30 6.19 8.07
C PHE A 80 -1.36 6.23 9.27
N LEU A 81 -1.17 7.38 9.92
CA LEU A 81 -0.36 7.47 11.14
C LEU A 81 -0.92 6.61 12.27
N GLN A 82 -2.24 6.54 12.40
CA GLN A 82 -2.90 5.70 13.40
C GLN A 82 -2.70 4.22 13.10
N LEU A 83 -2.80 3.82 11.83
CA LEU A 83 -2.59 2.44 11.40
C LEU A 83 -1.13 1.99 11.57
N ILE A 84 -0.18 2.87 11.29
CA ILE A 84 1.25 2.64 11.48
C ILE A 84 1.57 2.50 12.98
N GLU A 85 1.03 3.38 13.82
CA GLU A 85 1.23 3.31 15.26
C GLU A 85 0.64 2.03 15.85
N HIS A 86 -0.57 1.65 15.42
CA HIS A 86 -1.18 0.38 15.80
C HIS A 86 -0.25 -0.79 15.46
N ARG A 87 0.29 -0.83 14.24
CA ARG A 87 1.25 -1.86 13.82
C ARG A 87 2.49 -1.90 14.73
N ARG A 88 3.10 -0.74 15.01
CA ARG A 88 4.29 -0.61 15.86
C ARG A 88 4.04 -1.20 17.26
N LEU A 89 2.85 -0.95 17.81
CA LEU A 89 2.47 -1.44 19.14
C LEU A 89 2.16 -2.94 19.14
N SER A 90 1.50 -3.45 18.10
CA SER A 90 1.13 -4.87 17.95
C SER A 90 2.33 -5.76 17.64
N PHE A 91 3.32 -5.27 16.89
CA PHE A 91 4.46 -6.05 16.41
C PHE A 91 5.78 -5.39 16.81
N LYS A 92 6.12 -5.42 18.11
CA LYS A 92 7.27 -4.68 18.69
C LYS A 92 8.65 -4.97 18.08
N HIS A 93 8.83 -6.13 17.46
CA HIS A 93 10.09 -6.52 16.82
C HIS A 93 10.08 -6.33 15.29
N ASP A 94 8.91 -6.02 14.73
CA ASP A 94 8.77 -5.76 13.30
C ASP A 94 9.17 -4.31 12.99
N ARG A 95 9.98 -4.15 11.94
CA ARG A 95 10.48 -2.85 11.49
C ARG A 95 9.79 -2.35 10.22
N SER A 96 8.78 -3.06 9.71
CA SER A 96 8.15 -2.64 8.45
C SER A 96 7.38 -1.31 8.59
N HIS A 97 6.97 -0.96 9.81
CA HIS A 97 6.41 0.35 10.13
C HIS A 97 7.34 1.52 9.80
N ILE A 98 8.67 1.31 9.77
CA ILE A 98 9.65 2.37 9.46
C ILE A 98 9.47 2.83 8.01
N ALA A 99 9.39 1.90 7.05
CA ALA A 99 9.19 2.26 5.65
C ALA A 99 7.85 2.98 5.40
N LEU A 100 6.80 2.61 6.16
CA LEU A 100 5.51 3.29 6.10
C LEU A 100 5.60 4.73 6.64
N LEU A 101 6.44 4.98 7.66
CA LEU A 101 6.71 6.33 8.13
C LEU A 101 7.54 7.12 7.12
N GLU A 102 8.57 6.50 6.54
CA GLU A 102 9.42 7.12 5.51
C GLU A 102 8.62 7.52 4.25
N ALA A 103 7.54 6.80 3.92
CA ALA A 103 6.65 7.15 2.82
C ALA A 103 5.97 8.53 2.97
N PHE A 104 5.90 9.08 4.19
CA PHE A 104 5.42 10.46 4.40
C PHE A 104 6.46 11.53 4.04
N GLU A 105 7.73 11.17 3.88
CA GLU A 105 8.80 12.13 3.58
C GLU A 105 8.64 12.70 2.16
N ALA A 106 8.94 14.00 2.02
CA ALA A 106 8.79 14.69 0.73
C ALA A 106 9.79 14.21 -0.34
N ASN A 107 10.87 13.58 0.08
CA ASN A 107 11.95 13.03 -0.73
C ASN A 107 11.92 11.49 -0.76
N TRP A 108 10.77 10.87 -0.47
CA TRP A 108 10.63 9.41 -0.47
C TRP A 108 11.14 8.86 -1.81
N PRO A 109 12.23 8.07 -1.79
CA PRO A 109 12.83 7.59 -3.01
C PRO A 109 11.96 6.47 -3.57
N ASP A 110 11.15 6.82 -4.55
CA ASP A 110 10.38 5.90 -5.39
C ASP A 110 11.25 4.79 -6.04
N ARG A 111 12.58 4.88 -5.91
CA ARG A 111 13.59 3.99 -6.49
C ARG A 111 13.78 2.65 -5.77
N GLU A 112 13.49 2.52 -4.47
CA GLU A 112 13.63 1.21 -3.80
C GLU A 112 12.57 0.20 -4.27
N TYR A 113 11.43 0.70 -4.77
CA TYR A 113 10.37 -0.06 -5.43
C TYR A 113 10.90 -1.02 -6.51
N TYR A 114 11.81 -0.54 -7.36
CA TYR A 114 12.25 -1.22 -8.57
C TYR A 114 13.34 -2.27 -8.34
N GLN A 115 14.07 -2.21 -7.22
CA GLN A 115 15.16 -3.17 -6.98
C GLN A 115 14.64 -4.59 -6.70
N ARG A 116 13.41 -4.73 -6.18
CA ARG A 116 12.82 -6.05 -5.86
C ARG A 116 12.27 -6.80 -7.07
N TYR A 117 11.95 -6.11 -8.16
CA TYR A 117 11.38 -6.69 -9.38
C TYR A 117 12.39 -6.80 -10.53
N GLN A 118 13.65 -6.45 -10.30
CA GLN A 118 14.76 -6.59 -11.26
C GLN A 118 15.42 -7.98 -11.26
N GLY A 119 14.79 -8.98 -10.63
CA GLY A 119 15.28 -10.37 -10.54
C GLY A 119 14.67 -11.29 -11.57
#